data_AF-A0A2Z6UZK9-F1
#
_entry.id   AF-A0A2Z6UZK9-F1
#
_cell.length_a   1.000
_cell.length_b   1.000
_cell.length_c   1.000
_cell.angle_alpha   90.00
_cell.angle_beta   90.00
_cell.angle_gamma   90.00
#
_symmetry.space_group_name_H-M   'P 1'
#
loop_
_entity.id
_entity.type
_entity.pdbx_description
1 polymer ?
#
loop_
_entity_poly.entity_id
_entity_poly.type
_entity_poly.pdbx_seq_one_letter_code
_entity_poly.pdbx_strand_id
1 'polypeptide(L)'
;MQAYKLKGKIDQSGNLLITEPLNLPPGNVEIVVWAATDTLDHTTTPTTESAPETPKRPTKIKALQNWFEKTQPAPPDFDPDQAKWEYLKEKHNL
;
A
#
# COMPACT_ATOMS: atom_id res chain seq x y z
N MET A 1 14.60 -23.55 -5.15
CA MET A 1 14.36 -22.49 -6.15
C MET A 1 14.87 -21.19 -5.57
N GLN A 2 15.59 -20.39 -6.34
CA GLN A 2 16.11 -19.09 -5.91
C GLN A 2 15.42 -17.99 -6.71
N ALA A 3 14.92 -16.97 -6.01
CA ALA A 3 14.26 -15.81 -6.61
C ALA A 3 15.07 -14.55 -6.33
N TYR A 4 15.06 -13.61 -7.28
CA TYR A 4 15.74 -12.33 -7.17
C TYR A 4 14.69 -11.22 -7.18
N LYS A 5 14.77 -10.30 -6.22
CA LYS A 5 13.96 -9.09 -6.20
C LYS A 5 14.80 -7.97 -6.83
N LEU A 6 14.39 -7.52 -8.02
CA LEU A 6 15.06 -6.48 -8.77
C LEU A 6 14.08 -5.35 -9.05
N LYS A 7 14.61 -4.14 -9.24
CA LYS A 7 13.81 -3.02 -9.73
C LYS A 7 13.68 -3.11 -11.25
N GLY A 8 12.43 -3.08 -11.71
CA GLY A 8 12.08 -3.03 -13.12
C GLY A 8 10.96 -2.03 -13.35
N LYS A 9 10.88 -1.49 -14.57
CA LYS A 9 9.81 -0.59 -15.00
C LYS A 9 9.20 -1.08 -16.30
N ILE A 10 7.94 -0.74 -16.53
CA ILE A 10 7.29 -0.95 -17.83
C ILE A 10 7.50 0.30 -18.67
N ASP A 11 8.02 0.14 -19.89
CA ASP A 11 8.19 1.26 -20.82
C ASP A 11 6.86 1.68 -21.49
N GLN A 12 6.88 2.76 -22.28
CA GLN A 12 5.69 3.26 -22.99
C GLN A 12 5.13 2.27 -24.03
N SER A 13 5.93 1.27 -24.42
CA SER A 13 5.55 0.21 -25.37
C SER A 13 5.05 -1.06 -24.66
N GLY A 14 5.05 -1.08 -23.32
CA GLY A 14 4.60 -2.22 -22.52
C GLY A 14 5.67 -3.27 -22.23
N ASN A 15 6.94 -2.99 -22.49
CA ASN A 15 8.04 -3.93 -22.24
C ASN A 15 8.59 -3.78 -20.82
N LEU A 16 8.96 -4.91 -20.21
CA LEU A 16 9.68 -4.93 -18.94
C LEU A 16 11.14 -4.55 -19.15
N LEU A 17 11.57 -3.48 -18.49
CA LEU A 17 12.95 -3.02 -18.44
C LEU A 17 13.52 -3.25 -17.04
N ILE A 18 14.54 -4.10 -16.92
CA ILE A 18 15.28 -4.30 -15.67
C ILE A 18 16.39 -3.26 -15.60
N THR A 19 16.40 -2.42 -14.58
CA THR A 19 17.36 -1.31 -14.47
C THR A 19 18.70 -1.72 -13.83
N GLU A 20 18.77 -2.92 -13.26
CA GLU A 20 19.92 -3.44 -12.52
C GLU A 20 20.54 -4.63 -13.26
N PRO A 21 21.87 -4.74 -13.32
CA PRO A 21 22.52 -5.89 -13.94
C PRO A 21 22.29 -7.16 -13.11
N LEU A 22 21.91 -8.24 -13.79
CA LEU A 22 21.66 -9.55 -13.18
C LEU A 22 22.59 -10.58 -13.80
N ASN A 23 23.47 -11.17 -12.99
CA ASN A 23 24.40 -12.22 -13.44
C ASN A 23 23.87 -13.59 -13.00
N LEU A 24 23.42 -14.39 -13.96
CA LEU A 24 22.94 -15.75 -13.74
C LEU A 24 23.69 -16.73 -14.63
N PRO A 25 23.88 -17.98 -14.20
CA PRO A 25 24.40 -19.02 -15.08
C PRO A 25 23.47 -19.21 -16.29
N PRO A 26 24.00 -19.60 -17.47
CA PRO A 26 23.18 -19.87 -18.64
C PRO A 26 22.11 -20.92 -18.34
N GLY A 27 20.86 -20.63 -18.67
CA GLY A 27 19.74 -21.53 -18.42
C GLY A 27 18.39 -20.82 -18.65
N ASN A 28 17.31 -21.60 -18.59
CA ASN A 28 15.96 -21.05 -18.63
C ASN A 28 15.61 -20.42 -17.28
N VAL A 29 14.91 -19.28 -17.32
CA VAL A 29 14.44 -18.58 -16.12
C VAL A 29 12.96 -18.27 -16.24
N GLU A 30 12.26 -18.27 -15.12
CA GLU A 30 10.88 -17.78 -15.03
C GLU A 30 10.88 -16.37 -14.45
N ILE A 31 10.05 -15.49 -15.00
CA ILE A 31 9.94 -14.09 -14.57
C ILE A 31 8.55 -13.89 -13.98
N VAL A 32 8.50 -13.48 -12.71
CA VAL A 32 7.26 -13.09 -12.02
C VAL A 32 7.25 -11.57 -11.87
N VAL A 33 6.30 -10.91 -12.52
CA VAL A 33 6.14 -9.44 -12.45
C VAL A 33 5.07 -9.12 -11.43
N TRP A 34 5.44 -8.34 -10.41
CA TRP A 34 4.50 -7.77 -9.45
C TRP A 34 4.36 -6.28 -9.73
N ALA A 35 3.12 -5.80 -9.92
CA ALA A 35 2.90 -4.37 -10.09
C ALA A 35 3.27 -3.65 -8.79
N ALA A 36 4.25 -2.75 -8.85
CA ALA A 36 4.51 -1.84 -7.75
C ALA A 36 3.31 -0.90 -7.65
N THR A 37 2.66 -0.84 -6.48
CA THR A 37 1.79 0.28 -6.15
C THR A 37 2.70 1.50 -6.05
N ASP A 38 2.59 2.43 -6.99
CA ASP A 38 3.27 3.73 -6.92
C ASP A 38 3.03 4.33 -5.54
N THR A 39 4.05 4.26 -4.68
CA THR A 39 4.15 5.20 -3.57
C THR A 39 4.68 6.45 -4.25
N LEU A 40 3.74 7.30 -4.65
CA LEU A 40 4.03 8.60 -5.23
C LEU A 40 4.86 9.34 -4.18
N ASP A 41 6.17 9.42 -4.39
CA ASP A 41 7.07 10.27 -3.62
C ASP A 41 6.61 11.72 -3.86
N HIS A 42 5.68 12.19 -3.03
CA HIS A 42 5.33 13.59 -2.89
C HIS A 42 6.53 14.32 -2.25
N THR A 43 7.61 14.49 -3.00
CA THR A 43 8.55 15.59 -2.76
C THR A 43 8.00 16.81 -3.48
N THR A 44 6.99 17.42 -2.85
CA THR A 44 6.70 18.84 -3.04
C THR A 44 6.66 19.44 -1.65
N THR A 45 7.53 20.41 -1.42
CA THR A 45 7.56 21.42 -0.35
C THR A 45 6.33 21.50 0.56
N PRO A 46 6.49 21.70 1.89
CA PRO A 46 5.40 21.76 2.84
C PRO A 46 4.62 23.07 2.65
N THR A 47 3.61 23.04 1.80
CA THR A 47 2.52 24.00 1.87
C THR A 47 1.53 23.43 2.87
N THR A 48 1.52 24.02 4.06
CA THR A 48 0.44 23.95 5.01
C THR A 48 -0.87 24.28 4.29
N GLU A 49 -1.61 23.28 3.84
CA GLU A 49 -2.96 23.45 3.34
C GLU A 49 -3.86 22.37 3.95
N SER A 50 -4.84 22.88 4.66
CA SER A 50 -5.72 22.24 5.63
C SER A 50 -6.25 20.85 5.26
N ALA A 51 -6.34 20.03 6.31
CA ALA A 51 -7.07 18.77 6.38
C ALA A 51 -8.34 18.74 5.51
N PRO A 52 -8.59 17.67 4.73
CA PRO A 52 -9.92 17.42 4.23
C PRO A 52 -10.76 16.91 5.40
N GLU A 53 -11.78 17.70 5.74
CA GLU A 53 -12.83 17.31 6.67
C GLU A 53 -13.35 15.91 6.31
N THR A 54 -13.54 15.11 7.35
CA THR A 54 -13.97 13.71 7.30
C THR A 54 -15.12 13.48 6.31
N PRO A 55 -15.02 12.52 5.37
CA PRO A 55 -16.16 12.15 4.55
C PRO A 55 -17.22 11.49 5.44
N LYS A 56 -18.30 12.22 5.72
CA LYS A 56 -19.52 11.67 6.33
C LYS A 56 -19.99 10.53 5.44
N ARG A 57 -19.76 9.27 5.87
CA ARG A 57 -20.12 8.07 5.12
C ARG A 57 -21.64 8.03 4.91
N PRO A 58 -22.17 8.27 3.69
CA PRO A 58 -23.61 8.23 3.48
C PRO A 58 -24.05 6.76 3.47
N THR A 59 -24.65 6.31 4.57
CA THR A 59 -25.24 4.98 4.71
C THR A 59 -26.74 5.04 4.38
N LYS A 60 -27.22 4.13 3.53
CA LYS A 60 -28.66 3.95 3.26
C LYS A 60 -29.39 3.21 4.40
N ILE A 61 -28.65 2.67 5.36
CA ILE A 61 -29.15 1.87 6.47
C ILE A 61 -29.32 2.78 7.69
N LYS A 62 -30.58 3.06 8.07
CA LYS A 62 -30.93 3.96 9.20
C LYS A 62 -30.29 3.55 10.53
N ALA A 63 -30.19 2.24 10.80
CA ALA A 63 -29.60 1.74 12.04
C ALA A 63 -28.10 2.07 12.19
N LEU A 64 -27.37 2.15 11.07
CA LEU A 64 -25.93 2.42 11.07
C LEU A 64 -25.61 3.92 11.03
N GLN A 65 -26.60 4.78 10.77
CA GLN A 65 -26.39 6.22 10.64
C GLN A 65 -25.90 6.84 11.95
N ASN A 66 -26.54 6.51 13.07
CA ASN A 66 -26.13 6.95 14.41
C ASN A 66 -24.75 6.38 14.81
N TRP A 67 -24.43 5.16 14.38
CA TRP A 67 -23.11 4.56 14.62
C TRP A 67 -22.03 5.37 13.90
N PHE A 68 -22.17 5.59 12.59
CA PHE A 68 -21.17 6.31 11.82
C PHE A 68 -21.02 7.78 12.23
N GLU A 69 -22.07 8.42 12.76
CA GLU A 69 -21.98 9.76 13.35
C GLU A 69 -21.14 9.80 14.64
N LYS A 70 -21.13 8.71 15.41
CA LYS A 70 -20.42 8.64 16.71
C LYS A 70 -18.99 8.11 16.60
N THR A 71 -18.66 7.42 15.52
CA THR A 71 -17.35 6.81 15.32
C THR A 71 -16.51 7.58 14.32
N GLN A 72 -15.26 7.88 14.68
CA GLN A 72 -14.32 8.47 13.74
C GLN A 72 -13.91 7.46 12.66
N PRO A 73 -13.85 7.85 11.38
CA PRO A 73 -13.26 7.03 10.34
C PRO A 73 -11.81 6.65 10.69
N ALA A 74 -11.38 5.46 10.26
CA ALA A 74 -9.98 5.09 10.34
C ALA A 74 -9.11 6.13 9.58
N PRO A 75 -7.93 6.48 10.10
CA PRO A 75 -6.99 7.35 9.41
C PRO A 75 -6.66 6.83 8.00
N PRO A 76 -6.33 7.72 7.03
CA PRO A 76 -5.91 7.31 5.68
C PRO A 76 -4.70 6.37 5.69
N ASP A 77 -3.81 6.52 6.66
CA ASP A 77 -2.59 5.72 6.84
C ASP A 77 -2.81 4.48 7.72
N PHE A 78 -4.06 4.08 7.97
CA PHE A 78 -4.36 2.92 8.81
C PHE A 78 -3.93 1.62 8.13
N ASP A 79 -2.87 0.99 8.64
CA ASP A 79 -2.43 -0.34 8.25
C ASP A 79 -3.18 -1.42 9.09
N PRO A 80 -4.11 -2.18 8.48
CA PRO A 80 -4.89 -3.19 9.18
C PRO A 80 -4.04 -4.36 9.66
N ASP A 81 -2.96 -4.69 8.96
CA ASP A 81 -2.08 -5.80 9.32
C ASP A 81 -1.22 -5.37 10.52
N GLN A 82 -0.64 -4.16 10.50
CA GLN A 82 0.09 -3.62 11.65
C GLN A 82 -0.79 -3.52 12.90
N ALA A 83 -2.00 -2.97 12.79
CA ALA A 83 -2.91 -2.84 13.93
C ALA A 83 -3.28 -4.20 14.52
N LYS A 84 -3.47 -5.22 13.66
CA LYS A 84 -3.71 -6.59 14.10
C LYS A 84 -2.48 -7.18 14.80
N TRP A 85 -1.29 -6.95 14.28
CA TRP A 85 -0.04 -7.39 14.90
C TRP A 85 0.19 -6.73 16.27
N GLU A 86 -0.04 -5.42 16.40
CA GLU A 86 0.06 -4.71 17.67
C GLU A 86 -0.96 -5.21 18.69
N TYR A 87 -2.21 -5.44 18.28
CA TYR A 87 -3.22 -6.04 19.15
C TYR A 87 -2.81 -7.44 19.62
N LEU A 88 -2.31 -8.28 18.71
CA LEU A 88 -1.86 -9.62 19.08
C LEU A 88 -0.65 -9.56 20.00
N LYS A 89 0.27 -8.62 19.79
CA LYS A 89 1.42 -8.38 20.65
C LYS A 89 0.99 -7.95 22.06
N GLU A 90 0.07 -6.99 22.16
CA GLU A 90 -0.43 -6.48 23.44
C GLU A 90 -1.29 -7.51 24.19
N LYS A 91 -2.09 -8.31 23.47
CA LYS A 91 -2.98 -9.31 24.09
C LYS A 91 -2.30 -10.63 24.42
N HIS A 92 -1.32 -11.04 23.61
CA HIS A 92 -0.68 -12.34 23.74
C HIS A 92 0.78 -12.24 24.21
N ASN A 93 1.26 -11.04 24.58
CA ASN A 93 2.63 -10.78 25.04
C ASN A 93 3.71 -11.42 24.15
N LEU A 94 3.53 -11.29 22.83
CA LEU A 94 4.49 -11.75 21.83
C LEU A 94 5.74 -10.85 21.76
#